data_AF-A0A0C2WBP1-F1
#
_entry.id   AF-A0A0C2WBP1-F1
#
_cell.length_a   1.000
_cell.length_b   1.000
_cell.length_c   1.000
_cell.angle_alpha   90.00
_cell.angle_beta   90.00
_cell.angle_gamma   90.00
#
_symmetry.space_group_name_H-M   'P 1'
#
loop_
_entity.id
_entity.type
_entity.pdbx_description
1 polymer ?
#
loop_
_entity_poly.entity_id
_entity_poly.type
_entity_poly.pdbx_seq_one_letter_code
_entity_poly.pdbx_strand_id
1 'polypeptide(L)'
;MVNHSGICRRLDCWCVLAEQMNPSYTSLEHFAKSQPTLEDLKKMADQLAADFTCNEDLSLARLLDSNKRDEIFENATLVLKYFALYEEFAWAMNVGDIGRVEKCLLPWIAMFKGTGKHKYATHLEQFLTTVHFDLPPDMRHAVRYNWLINATGKPGKFRAADWYVELHNLQIKVKSVHKC
;
A
#
# COMPACT_ATOMS: atom_id res chain seq x y z
N MET A 1 -8.54 9.44 -2.03
CA MET A 1 -7.48 10.47 -1.95
C MET A 1 -6.10 9.84 -2.14
N VAL A 2 -5.67 8.89 -1.28
CA VAL A 2 -4.35 8.23 -1.36
C VAL A 2 -4.04 7.63 -2.74
N ASN A 3 -4.95 6.82 -3.31
CA ASN A 3 -4.74 6.20 -4.63
C ASN A 3 -4.53 7.23 -5.74
N HIS A 4 -5.36 8.28 -5.81
CA HIS A 4 -5.24 9.30 -6.85
C HIS A 4 -3.91 10.07 -6.72
N SER A 5 -3.51 10.40 -5.49
CA SER A 5 -2.21 11.04 -5.25
C SER A 5 -1.03 10.14 -5.61
N GLY A 6 -1.12 8.83 -5.36
CA GLY A 6 -0.12 7.85 -5.77
C GLY A 6 0.00 7.73 -7.28
N ILE A 7 -1.14 7.67 -7.98
CA ILE A 7 -1.19 7.63 -9.45
C ILE A 7 -0.51 8.86 -10.05
N CYS A 8 -0.88 10.07 -9.62
CA CYS A 8 -0.29 11.29 -10.17
C CYS A 8 1.23 11.32 -10.01
N ARG A 9 1.75 11.01 -8.81
CA ARG A 9 3.20 11.00 -8.57
C ARG A 9 3.94 9.96 -9.41
N ARG A 10 3.35 8.79 -9.62
CA ARG A 10 3.94 7.81 -10.52
C ARG A 10 3.94 8.32 -11.95
N LEU A 11 2.84 8.92 -12.43
CA LEU A 11 2.82 9.50 -13.78
C LEU A 11 3.95 10.52 -13.99
N ASP A 12 4.28 11.33 -12.97
CA ASP A 12 5.45 12.22 -13.03
C ASP A 12 6.76 11.44 -13.18
N CYS A 13 6.97 10.36 -12.42
CA CYS A 13 8.13 9.46 -12.59
C CYS A 13 8.16 8.82 -13.99
N TRP A 14 7.01 8.42 -14.52
CA TRP A 14 6.91 7.86 -15.87
C TRP A 14 7.31 8.88 -16.94
N CYS A 15 6.98 10.17 -16.77
CA CYS A 15 7.47 11.23 -17.66
C CYS A 15 9.00 11.27 -17.68
N VAL A 16 9.63 11.28 -16.51
CA VAL A 16 11.09 11.32 -16.37
C VAL A 16 11.74 10.09 -17.03
N LEU A 17 11.22 8.90 -16.76
CA LEU A 17 11.75 7.66 -17.34
C LEU A 17 11.57 7.60 -18.86
N ALA A 18 10.44 8.11 -19.39
CA ALA A 18 10.22 8.17 -20.83
C ALA A 18 11.22 9.10 -21.51
N GLU A 19 11.47 10.28 -20.95
CA GLU A 19 12.47 11.24 -21.45
C GLU A 19 13.89 10.66 -21.40
N GLN A 20 14.24 9.93 -20.33
CA GLN A 20 15.52 9.22 -20.22
C GLN A 20 15.68 8.13 -21.28
N MET A 21 14.60 7.43 -21.63
CA MET A 21 14.64 6.38 -22.65
C MET A 21 14.83 6.96 -24.05
N ASN A 22 14.19 8.09 -24.34
CA ASN A 22 14.39 8.84 -25.56
C ASN A 22 14.06 10.32 -25.31
N PRO A 23 15.04 11.24 -25.44
CA PRO A 23 14.83 12.68 -25.18
C PRO A 23 13.73 13.32 -26.05
N SER A 24 13.32 12.67 -27.14
CA SER A 24 12.17 13.13 -27.92
C SER A 24 10.83 12.95 -27.19
N TYR A 25 10.72 12.03 -26.21
CA TYR A 25 9.51 11.78 -25.44
C TYR A 25 9.27 12.84 -24.35
N THR A 26 8.90 14.04 -24.79
CA THR A 26 8.65 15.20 -23.91
C THR A 26 7.36 15.10 -23.08
N SER A 27 6.51 14.08 -23.32
CA SER A 27 5.30 13.82 -22.54
C SER A 27 4.87 12.35 -22.64
N LEU A 28 3.99 11.91 -21.73
CA LEU A 28 3.40 10.57 -21.79
C LEU A 28 2.54 10.35 -23.03
N GLU A 29 1.93 11.40 -23.60
CA GLU A 29 1.21 11.30 -24.86
C GLU A 29 2.17 11.01 -26.03
N HIS A 30 3.36 11.62 -26.04
CA HIS A 30 4.34 11.33 -27.07
C HIS A 30 4.92 9.92 -26.91
N PHE A 31 5.22 9.53 -25.66
CA PHE A 31 5.62 8.17 -25.34
C PHE A 31 4.54 7.15 -25.75
N ALA A 32 3.26 7.39 -25.46
CA ALA A 32 2.19 6.48 -25.86
C ALA A 32 2.06 6.35 -27.38
N LYS A 33 2.31 7.44 -28.14
CA LYS A 33 2.31 7.41 -29.62
C LYS A 33 3.43 6.57 -30.21
N SER A 34 4.53 6.33 -29.49
CA SER A 34 5.60 5.44 -29.93
C SER A 34 5.22 3.94 -29.83
N GLN A 35 4.06 3.64 -29.23
CA GLN A 35 3.52 2.29 -29.04
C GLN A 35 4.50 1.37 -28.29
N PRO A 36 4.86 1.71 -27.03
CA PRO A 36 5.76 0.88 -26.23
C PRO A 36 5.18 -0.52 -26.05
N THR A 37 6.05 -1.52 -26.11
CA THR A 37 5.65 -2.91 -25.89
C THR A 37 5.35 -3.16 -24.41
N LEU A 38 4.65 -4.26 -24.10
CA LEU A 38 4.43 -4.66 -22.71
C LEU A 38 5.75 -4.87 -21.96
N GLU A 39 6.80 -5.36 -22.63
CA GLU A 39 8.11 -5.54 -22.01
C GLU A 39 8.79 -4.20 -21.73
N ASP A 40 8.65 -3.20 -22.60
CA ASP A 40 9.13 -1.84 -22.32
C ASP A 40 8.44 -1.26 -21.08
N LEU A 41 7.11 -1.43 -20.99
CA LEU A 41 6.33 -0.95 -19.84
C LEU A 41 6.72 -1.65 -18.53
N LYS A 42 6.96 -2.97 -18.56
CA LYS A 42 7.43 -3.71 -17.39
C LYS A 42 8.82 -3.23 -16.96
N LYS A 43 9.74 -3.11 -17.91
CA LYS A 43 11.09 -2.62 -17.64
C LYS A 43 11.08 -1.21 -17.03
N MET A 44 10.23 -0.32 -17.54
CA MET A 44 10.06 1.01 -16.95
C MET A 44 9.44 0.95 -15.55
N ALA A 45 8.48 0.07 -15.31
CA ALA A 45 7.90 -0.12 -13.97
C ALA A 45 8.95 -0.64 -12.97
N ASP A 46 9.79 -1.59 -13.37
CA ASP A 46 10.90 -2.11 -12.55
C ASP A 46 11.92 -1.00 -12.25
N GLN A 47 12.28 -0.20 -13.26
CA GLN A 47 13.16 0.96 -13.09
C GLN A 47 12.55 2.00 -12.15
N LEU A 48 11.24 2.26 -12.26
CA LEU A 48 10.54 3.18 -11.37
C LEU A 48 10.64 2.70 -9.92
N ALA A 49 10.39 1.42 -9.68
CA ALA A 49 10.49 0.84 -8.35
C ALA A 49 11.92 0.95 -7.80
N ALA A 50 12.93 0.63 -8.61
CA ALA A 50 14.34 0.71 -8.25
C ALA A 50 14.77 2.15 -7.91
N ASP A 51 14.44 3.12 -8.75
CA ASP A 51 14.99 4.48 -8.63
C ASP A 51 14.19 5.37 -7.66
N PHE A 52 12.87 5.19 -7.60
CA PHE A 52 11.99 6.13 -6.90
C PHE A 52 11.28 5.54 -5.68
N THR A 53 11.41 4.23 -5.42
CA THR A 53 10.84 3.61 -4.22
C THR A 53 11.87 2.91 -3.34
N CYS A 54 13.02 2.52 -3.90
CA CYS A 54 14.14 2.00 -3.12
C CYS A 54 14.84 3.16 -2.38
N ASN A 55 15.03 2.98 -1.08
CA ASN A 55 15.61 4.00 -0.20
C ASN A 55 16.34 3.33 0.97
N GLU A 56 17.00 2.21 0.70
CA GLU A 56 17.82 1.48 1.67
C GLU A 56 18.96 2.36 2.21
N ASP A 57 19.61 3.11 1.31
CA ASP A 57 20.71 4.00 1.66
C ASP A 57 20.28 5.37 2.18
N LEU A 58 18.96 5.63 2.29
CA LEU A 58 18.47 6.97 2.63
C LEU A 58 18.94 7.42 4.03
N SER A 59 19.04 6.49 4.98
CA SER A 59 19.56 6.80 6.32
C SER A 59 21.02 7.27 6.26
N LEU A 60 21.84 6.67 5.39
CA LEU A 60 23.23 7.06 5.18
C LEU A 60 23.34 8.37 4.39
N ALA A 61 22.52 8.54 3.35
CA ALA A 61 22.45 9.77 2.57
C ALA A 61 22.09 10.99 3.45
N ARG A 62 21.25 10.79 4.46
CA ARG A 62 20.85 11.82 5.43
C ARG A 62 21.92 12.22 6.44
N LEU A 63 23.04 11.50 6.50
CA LEU A 63 24.20 11.89 7.29
C LEU A 63 25.09 12.93 6.58
N LEU A 64 24.90 13.12 5.27
CA LEU A 64 25.64 14.12 4.51
C LEU A 64 25.21 15.54 4.87
N ASP A 65 26.10 16.49 4.65
CA ASP A 65 25.80 17.91 4.80
C ASP A 65 24.58 18.32 3.95
N SER A 66 23.72 19.20 4.48
CA SER A 66 22.49 19.62 3.79
C SER A 66 22.72 20.22 2.40
N ASN A 67 23.88 20.81 2.13
CA ASN A 67 24.24 21.36 0.81
C ASN A 67 24.58 20.28 -0.24
N LYS A 68 24.72 19.02 0.17
CA LYS A 68 24.97 17.86 -0.71
C LYS A 68 23.74 16.96 -0.87
N ARG A 69 22.61 17.36 -0.30
CA ARG A 69 21.38 16.57 -0.24
C ARG A 69 20.27 17.20 -1.06
N ASP A 70 19.56 16.36 -1.82
CA ASP A 70 18.28 16.74 -2.43
C ASP A 70 17.15 16.28 -1.50
N GLU A 71 16.86 17.10 -0.49
CA GLU A 71 15.85 16.77 0.51
C GLU A 71 14.44 16.64 -0.08
N ILE A 72 14.16 17.32 -1.20
CA ILE A 72 12.88 17.23 -1.90
C ILE A 72 12.75 15.85 -2.54
N PHE A 73 13.78 15.42 -3.28
CA PHE A 73 13.80 14.11 -3.90
C PHE A 73 13.76 12.99 -2.86
N GLU A 74 14.56 13.09 -1.78
CA GLU A 74 14.55 12.14 -0.66
C GLU A 74 13.15 11.95 -0.06
N ASN A 75 12.42 13.05 0.16
CA ASN A 75 11.07 12.97 0.72
C ASN A 75 10.05 12.47 -0.31
N ALA A 76 10.22 12.81 -1.59
CA ALA A 76 9.35 12.35 -2.67
C ALA A 76 9.43 10.82 -2.84
N THR A 77 10.63 10.23 -2.80
CA THR A 77 10.82 8.77 -2.89
C THR A 77 10.25 8.03 -1.68
N LEU A 78 10.39 8.59 -0.47
CA LEU A 78 9.72 8.05 0.72
C LEU A 78 8.20 8.02 0.58
N VAL A 79 7.61 9.11 0.08
CA VAL A 79 6.15 9.17 -0.13
C VAL A 79 5.69 8.15 -1.16
N LEU A 80 6.42 7.98 -2.26
CA LEU A 80 6.14 6.96 -3.26
C LEU A 80 6.22 5.53 -2.69
N LYS A 81 7.22 5.24 -1.86
CA LYS A 81 7.32 3.96 -1.14
C LYS A 81 6.10 3.69 -0.26
N TYR A 82 5.64 4.68 0.50
CA TYR A 82 4.47 4.52 1.36
C TYR A 82 3.17 4.36 0.56
N PHE A 83 3.05 5.02 -0.61
CA PHE A 83 1.94 4.78 -1.52
C PHE A 83 1.98 3.37 -2.11
N ALA A 84 3.14 2.87 -2.52
CA ALA A 84 3.29 1.49 -3.00
C ALA A 84 2.89 0.47 -1.92
N LEU A 85 3.32 0.69 -0.66
CA LEU A 85 2.93 -0.16 0.48
C LEU A 85 1.41 -0.13 0.73
N TYR A 86 0.78 1.05 0.62
CA TYR A 86 -0.67 1.18 0.76
C TYR A 86 -1.42 0.45 -0.36
N GLU A 87 -0.96 0.55 -1.59
CA GLU A 87 -1.57 -0.11 -2.75
C GLU A 87 -1.44 -1.63 -2.67
N GLU A 88 -0.28 -2.13 -2.26
CA GLU A 88 -0.07 -3.56 -2.02
C GLU A 88 -1.01 -4.08 -0.92
N PHE A 89 -1.13 -3.32 0.19
CA PHE A 89 -2.05 -3.66 1.28
C PHE A 89 -3.51 -3.68 0.80
N ALA A 90 -3.94 -2.64 0.07
CA ALA A 90 -5.30 -2.54 -0.45
C ALA A 90 -5.60 -3.65 -1.48
N TRP A 91 -4.65 -3.95 -2.35
CA TRP A 91 -4.77 -5.04 -3.33
C TRP A 91 -4.91 -6.39 -2.62
N ALA A 92 -4.01 -6.69 -1.68
CA ALA A 92 -4.03 -7.92 -0.88
C ALA A 92 -5.37 -8.11 -0.15
N MET A 93 -5.88 -7.05 0.49
CA MET A 93 -7.20 -7.07 1.12
C MET A 93 -8.33 -7.33 0.13
N ASN A 94 -8.30 -6.72 -1.06
CA ASN A 94 -9.36 -6.89 -2.05
C ASN A 94 -9.39 -8.31 -2.64
N VAL A 95 -8.22 -8.92 -2.85
CA VAL A 95 -8.12 -10.30 -3.38
C VAL A 95 -8.25 -11.37 -2.29
N GLY A 96 -8.23 -10.99 -1.01
CA GLY A 96 -8.35 -11.93 0.11
C GLY A 96 -7.04 -12.63 0.49
N ASP A 97 -5.88 -12.11 0.07
CA ASP A 97 -4.57 -12.69 0.38
C ASP A 97 -4.12 -12.30 1.79
N ILE A 98 -4.56 -13.08 2.78
CA ILE A 98 -4.30 -12.83 4.19
C ILE A 98 -2.81 -12.83 4.53
N GLY A 99 -2.02 -13.69 3.89
CA GLY A 99 -0.59 -13.79 4.15
C GLY A 99 0.15 -12.53 3.70
N ARG A 100 -0.26 -11.96 2.57
CA ARG A 100 0.28 -10.69 2.07
C ARG A 100 -0.19 -9.50 2.92
N VAL A 101 -1.43 -9.50 3.40
CA VAL A 101 -1.92 -8.51 4.38
C VAL A 101 -1.04 -8.53 5.64
N GLU A 102 -0.78 -9.70 6.23
CA GLU A 102 0.10 -9.85 7.40
C GLU A 102 1.51 -9.28 7.15
N LYS A 103 2.10 -9.57 5.98
CA LYS A 103 3.42 -9.03 5.60
C LYS A 103 3.42 -7.50 5.49
N CYS A 104 2.39 -6.92 4.88
CA CYS A 104 2.25 -5.47 4.78
C CYS A 104 2.13 -4.81 6.16
N LEU A 105 1.51 -5.47 7.15
CA LEU A 105 1.36 -4.91 8.49
C LEU A 105 2.70 -4.70 9.23
N LEU A 106 3.76 -5.44 8.89
CA LEU A 106 5.08 -5.30 9.53
C LEU A 106 5.66 -3.86 9.39
N PRO A 107 5.82 -3.30 8.18
CA PRO A 107 6.23 -1.90 8.04
C PRO A 107 5.18 -0.91 8.58
N TRP A 108 3.88 -1.23 8.55
CA TRP A 108 2.85 -0.37 9.19
C TRP A 108 3.04 -0.23 10.69
N ILE A 109 3.42 -1.31 11.40
CA ILE A 109 3.73 -1.26 12.83
C ILE A 109 4.86 -0.28 13.10
N ALA A 110 5.95 -0.34 12.32
CA ALA A 110 7.08 0.57 12.44
C ALA A 110 6.66 2.03 12.21
N MET A 111 5.86 2.30 11.17
CA MET A 111 5.31 3.63 10.89
C MET A 111 4.42 4.15 12.02
N PHE A 112 3.56 3.30 12.60
CA PHE A 112 2.72 3.68 13.73
C PHE A 112 3.53 3.99 14.99
N LYS A 113 4.60 3.23 15.27
CA LYS A 113 5.52 3.56 16.37
C LYS A 113 6.19 4.92 16.13
N GLY A 114 6.69 5.17 14.92
CA GLY A 114 7.38 6.41 14.56
C GLY A 114 6.48 7.66 14.52
N THR A 115 5.18 7.50 14.28
CA THR A 115 4.21 8.61 14.16
C THR A 115 3.37 8.83 15.42
N GLY A 116 3.74 8.22 16.55
CA GLY A 116 3.03 8.39 17.83
C GLY A 116 1.72 7.62 17.93
N LYS A 117 1.43 6.70 17.00
CA LYS A 117 0.24 5.84 16.97
C LYS A 117 0.48 4.55 17.76
N HIS A 118 1.04 4.68 18.97
CA HIS A 118 1.53 3.56 19.77
C HIS A 118 0.46 2.49 20.06
N LYS A 119 -0.79 2.88 20.33
CA LYS A 119 -1.89 1.92 20.57
C LYS A 119 -2.08 0.98 19.38
N TYR A 120 -2.13 1.53 18.16
CA TYR A 120 -2.27 0.72 16.93
C TYR A 120 -1.07 -0.19 16.72
N ALA A 121 0.14 0.33 16.93
CA ALA A 121 1.36 -0.47 16.82
C ALA A 121 1.35 -1.65 17.80
N THR A 122 1.08 -1.40 19.09
CA THR A 122 1.05 -2.43 20.12
C THR A 122 -0.01 -3.49 19.83
N HIS A 123 -1.22 -3.09 19.43
CA HIS A 123 -2.27 -4.04 19.10
C HIS A 123 -1.92 -4.92 17.90
N LEU A 124 -1.39 -4.33 16.82
CA LEU A 124 -0.97 -5.09 15.63
C LEU A 124 0.20 -6.03 15.93
N GLU A 125 1.16 -5.58 16.72
CA GLU A 125 2.31 -6.39 17.15
C GLU A 125 1.88 -7.59 17.99
N GLN A 126 1.02 -7.37 18.99
CA GLN A 126 0.44 -8.44 19.81
C GLN A 126 -0.38 -9.40 18.94
N PHE A 127 -1.23 -8.87 18.08
CA PHE A 127 -2.07 -9.68 17.21
C PHE A 127 -1.23 -10.60 16.32
N LEU A 128 -0.24 -10.05 15.59
CA LEU A 128 0.60 -10.85 14.70
C LEU A 128 1.42 -11.86 15.49
N THR A 129 1.96 -11.48 16.66
CA THR A 129 2.70 -12.43 17.52
C THR A 129 1.80 -13.59 17.92
N THR A 130 0.59 -13.31 18.38
CA THR A 130 -0.37 -14.34 18.80
C THR A 130 -0.78 -15.26 17.66
N VAL A 131 -1.10 -14.71 16.48
CA VAL A 131 -1.46 -15.54 15.32
C VAL A 131 -0.27 -16.39 14.83
N HIS A 132 0.95 -15.86 14.87
CA HIS A 132 2.12 -16.55 14.33
C HIS A 132 2.78 -17.53 15.31
N PHE A 133 2.68 -17.33 16.61
CA PHE A 133 3.48 -18.08 17.59
C PHE A 133 2.65 -18.71 18.70
N ASP A 134 1.57 -18.07 19.13
CA ASP A 134 0.86 -18.51 20.35
C ASP A 134 -0.31 -19.45 20.04
N LEU A 135 -1.05 -19.20 18.95
CA LEU A 135 -2.25 -19.97 18.63
C LEU A 135 -1.93 -21.36 18.06
N PRO A 136 -2.67 -22.40 18.49
CA PRO A 136 -2.68 -23.70 17.83
C PRO A 136 -3.02 -23.58 16.34
N PRO A 137 -2.56 -24.52 15.49
CA PRO A 137 -2.76 -24.46 14.04
C PRO A 137 -4.22 -24.21 13.60
N ASP A 138 -5.18 -24.91 14.22
CA ASP A 138 -6.60 -24.80 13.87
C ASP A 138 -7.18 -23.41 14.22
N MET A 139 -6.79 -22.85 15.37
CA MET A 139 -7.22 -21.51 15.79
C MET A 139 -6.60 -20.43 14.90
N ARG A 140 -5.32 -20.57 14.53
CA ARG A 140 -4.64 -19.67 13.59
C ARG A 140 -5.37 -19.64 12.24
N HIS A 141 -5.75 -20.81 11.74
CA HIS A 141 -6.53 -20.92 10.51
C HIS A 141 -7.88 -20.20 10.66
N ALA A 142 -8.62 -20.49 11.72
CA ALA A 142 -9.91 -19.85 11.98
C ALA A 142 -9.81 -18.33 12.07
N VAL A 143 -8.82 -17.78 12.78
CA VAL A 143 -8.63 -16.32 12.90
C VAL A 143 -8.38 -15.68 11.53
N ARG A 144 -7.49 -16.26 10.71
CA ARG A 144 -7.16 -15.74 9.37
C ARG A 144 -8.34 -15.78 8.42
N TYR A 145 -9.17 -16.82 8.50
CA TYR A 145 -10.37 -16.96 7.67
C TYR A 145 -11.50 -16.01 8.06
N ASN A 146 -11.46 -15.45 9.27
CA ASN A 146 -12.46 -14.49 9.77
C ASN A 146 -12.02 -13.02 9.63
N TRP A 147 -10.84 -12.75 9.08
CA TRP A 147 -10.38 -11.37 8.85
C TRP A 147 -11.06 -10.68 7.67
N LEU A 148 -11.18 -11.42 6.56
CA LEU A 148 -11.70 -10.89 5.31
C LEU A 148 -12.89 -11.74 4.85
N ILE A 149 -13.97 -11.08 4.46
CA ILE A 149 -15.20 -11.72 3.99
C ILE A 149 -15.53 -11.21 2.60
N ASN A 150 -15.94 -12.11 1.71
CA ASN A 150 -16.46 -11.77 0.39
C ASN A 150 -17.93 -12.23 0.27
N ALA A 151 -18.85 -11.43 0.82
CA ALA A 151 -20.28 -11.75 0.78
C ALA A 151 -20.87 -11.77 -0.65
N THR A 152 -20.19 -11.14 -1.61
CA THR A 152 -20.65 -11.08 -3.00
C THR A 152 -20.22 -12.28 -3.84
N GLY A 153 -19.21 -13.05 -3.39
CA GLY A 153 -18.56 -14.11 -4.16
C GLY A 153 -17.77 -13.65 -5.39
N LYS A 154 -17.67 -12.33 -5.65
CA LYS A 154 -16.99 -11.79 -6.84
C LYS A 154 -15.49 -11.58 -6.61
N PRO A 155 -14.61 -11.82 -7.61
CA PRO A 155 -13.19 -11.52 -7.48
C PRO A 155 -12.92 -10.07 -7.08
N GLY A 156 -11.95 -9.84 -6.19
CA GLY A 156 -11.56 -8.50 -5.76
C GLY A 156 -12.55 -7.78 -4.82
N LYS A 157 -13.55 -8.49 -4.28
CA LYS A 157 -14.61 -7.91 -3.43
C LYS A 157 -14.54 -8.36 -1.96
N PHE A 158 -13.39 -8.85 -1.50
CA PHE A 158 -13.16 -9.08 -0.08
C PHE A 158 -13.17 -7.74 0.68
N ARG A 159 -13.71 -7.75 1.90
CA ARG A 159 -13.71 -6.61 2.84
C ARG A 159 -13.37 -7.12 4.24
N ALA A 160 -12.86 -6.23 5.09
CA ALA A 160 -12.71 -6.54 6.50
C ALA A 160 -14.04 -7.01 7.10
N ALA A 161 -14.02 -8.07 7.91
CA ALA A 161 -15.23 -8.59 8.54
C ALA A 161 -15.95 -7.52 9.37
N ASP A 162 -15.18 -6.66 10.05
CA ASP A 162 -15.69 -5.53 10.83
C ASP A 162 -16.58 -4.59 10.01
N TRP A 163 -16.23 -4.30 8.75
CA TRP A 163 -17.08 -3.48 7.88
C TRP A 163 -18.48 -4.07 7.67
N TYR A 164 -18.58 -5.40 7.59
CA TYR A 164 -19.89 -6.05 7.50
C TYR A 164 -20.65 -5.93 8.82
N VAL A 165 -19.97 -6.11 9.96
CA VAL A 165 -20.58 -5.96 11.29
C VAL A 165 -21.10 -4.53 11.48
N GLU A 166 -20.30 -3.53 11.12
CA GLU A 166 -20.69 -2.11 11.16
C GLU A 166 -21.90 -1.81 10.27
N LEU A 167 -21.94 -2.37 9.05
CA LEU A 167 -23.08 -2.21 8.15
C LEU A 167 -24.37 -2.78 8.75
N HIS A 168 -24.31 -3.97 9.36
CA HIS A 168 -25.47 -4.56 10.03
C HIS A 168 -25.90 -3.72 11.26
N ASN A 169 -24.94 -3.25 12.05
CA ASN A 169 -25.20 -2.35 13.18
C ASN A 169 -25.90 -1.07 12.73
N LEU A 170 -25.49 -0.48 11.61
CA LEU A 170 -26.13 0.69 11.02
C LEU A 170 -27.58 0.39 10.62
N GLN A 171 -27.83 -0.74 9.93
CA GLN A 171 -29.18 -1.13 9.51
C GLN A 171 -30.14 -1.36 10.70
N ILE A 172 -29.66 -1.97 11.78
CA ILE A 172 -30.44 -2.17 13.00
C ILE A 172 -30.84 -0.82 13.61
N LYS A 173 -29.88 0.11 13.74
CA LYS A 173 -30.13 1.45 14.27
C LYS A 173 -31.16 2.22 13.46
N VAL A 174 -31.07 2.20 12.13
CA VAL A 174 -32.04 2.88 11.25
C VAL A 174 -33.44 2.30 11.42
N LYS A 175 -33.57 0.98 11.49
CA LYS A 175 -34.88 0.31 11.68
C LYS A 175 -35.47 0.53 13.08
N SER A 176 -34.65 0.69 14.12
CA SER A 176 -35.14 1.03 15.46
C SER A 176 -35.63 2.46 15.58
N VAL A 177 -35.11 3.39 14.78
CA VAL A 177 -35.52 4.81 14.82
C VAL A 177 -36.85 5.07 14.09
N HIS A 178 -37.22 4.23 13.11
CA HIS A 178 -38.50 4.35 12.37
C HIS A 178 -39.67 3.58 13.04
N LYS A 179 -39.49 3.11 14.27
CA LYS A 179 -40.53 2.44 15.08
C LYS A 179 -41.10 3.32 16.21
N CYS A 180 -40.89 4.64 16.15
CA CYS A 180 -41.58 5.62 16.99
C CYS A 180 -42.57 6.42 16.16
#